data_AF-A0A6G0ZQH5-F1
#
_entry.id   AF-A0A6G0ZQH5-F1
#
_cell.length_a   1.000
_cell.length_b   1.000
_cell.length_c   1.000
_cell.angle_alpha   90.00
_cell.angle_beta   90.00
_cell.angle_gamma   90.00
#
_symmetry.space_group_name_H-M   'P 1'
#
loop_
_entity.id
_entity.type
_entity.pdbx_description
1 polymer ?
#
loop_
_entity_poly.entity_id
_entity_poly.type
_entity_poly.pdbx_seq_one_letter_code
_entity_poly.pdbx_strand_id
1 'polypeptide(L)' 'MIRSADGNFDVTLATKATIYHVGLVEWKPPAIFKSSCEIDVEFFPFDEQTCVLKFGSWTYDGFKVPLPYPNFDIHTQP' A
#
# COMPACT_ATOMS: atom_id res chain seq x y z
N MET A 1 0.40 2.70 5.51
CA MET A 1 1.53 2.06 4.79
C MET A 1 2.73 2.01 5.72
N ILE A 2 3.46 0.90 5.85
CA ILE A 2 4.49 0.75 6.92
C ILE A 2 5.86 1.32 6.51
N ARG A 3 6.24 1.21 5.23
CA ARG A 3 7.53 1.69 4.71
C ARG A 3 7.34 2.86 3.76
N SER A 4 6.90 4.00 4.31
CA SER A 4 6.78 5.24 3.54
C SER A 4 8.14 5.96 3.44
N ALA A 5 8.46 6.50 2.27
CA ALA A 5 9.66 7.28 2.00
C ALA A 5 9.50 8.77 2.39
N ASP A 6 8.27 9.30 2.38
CA ASP A 6 8.00 10.71 2.69
C ASP A 6 7.42 10.91 4.10
N GLY A 7 7.29 9.84 4.88
CA GLY A 7 6.76 9.89 6.24
C GLY A 7 5.25 10.08 6.32
N ASN A 8 4.55 10.14 5.18
CA ASN A 8 3.10 10.07 5.17
C ASN A 8 2.66 8.60 5.15
N PHE A 9 1.87 8.19 6.14
CA PHE A 9 1.43 6.81 6.31
C PHE A 9 -0.07 6.63 6.06
N ASP A 10 -0.81 7.73 5.98
CA ASP A 10 -2.27 7.78 5.82
C ASP A 10 -2.66 8.37 4.46
N VAL A 11 -3.91 8.17 4.09
CA VAL A 11 -4.52 8.76 2.89
C VAL A 11 -4.62 10.26 3.08
N THR A 12 -3.96 11.02 2.19
CA THR A 12 -3.91 12.48 2.25
C THR A 12 -5.26 13.17 2.05
N LEU A 13 -6.25 12.48 1.49
CA LEU A 13 -7.59 12.99 1.22
C LEU A 13 -8.66 12.13 1.91
N ALA A 14 -9.35 12.71 2.90
CA ALA A 14 -10.53 12.08 3.48
C ALA A 14 -11.66 12.04 2.45
N THR A 15 -12.18 10.84 2.18
CA THR A 15 -13.28 10.61 1.23
C THR A 15 -14.43 9.85 1.90
N LYS A 16 -15.64 9.99 1.37
CA LYS A 16 -16.82 9.30 1.89
C LYS A 16 -16.73 7.80 1.61
N ALA A 17 -17.18 6.99 2.57
CA ALA A 17 -17.42 5.56 2.37
C ALA A 17 -18.86 5.31 1.87
N THR A 18 -19.05 4.26 1.10
CA THR A 18 -20.36 3.79 0.65
C THR A 18 -20.86 2.72 1.64
N ILE A 19 -22.10 2.87 2.11
CA ILE A 19 -22.71 1.97 3.08
C ILE A 19 -23.91 1.29 2.41
N TYR A 20 -23.95 -0.02 2.46
CA TYR A 20 -25.05 -0.83 1.93
C TYR A 20 -25.97 -1.29 3.07
N HIS A 21 -27.26 -1.47 2.78
CA HIS A 21 -28.26 -1.86 3.79
C HIS A 21 -27.97 -3.22 4.48
N VAL A 22 -27.16 -4.07 3.86
CA VAL A 22 -26.70 -5.36 4.42
C VAL A 22 -25.58 -5.20 5.47
N GLY A 23 -25.17 -3.98 5.78
CA GLY A 23 -24.07 -3.69 6.71
C GLY A 23 -22.68 -3.72 6.07
N LEU A 24 -22.59 -3.88 4.74
CA LEU A 24 -21.32 -3.76 4.02
C LEU A 24 -20.89 -2.30 3.95
N VAL A 25 -19.64 -2.01 4.31
CA VAL A 25 -19.02 -0.70 4.20
C VAL A 25 -17.87 -0.80 3.22
N GLU A 26 -17.91 0.00 2.16
CA GLU A 26 -16.88 0.05 1.13
C GLU A 26 -16.20 1.41 1.13
N TRP A 27 -14.88 1.42 1.32
CA TRP A 27 -14.07 2.64 1.33
C TRP A 27 -12.89 2.48 0.37
N LYS A 28 -12.87 3.30 -0.68
CA LYS A 28 -11.87 3.28 -1.76
C LYS A 28 -11.33 4.69 -2.01
N PRO A 29 -10.50 5.23 -1.10
CA PRO A 29 -9.91 6.54 -1.30
C PRO A 29 -8.87 6.54 -2.44
N PRO A 30 -8.75 7.62 -3.21
CA PRO A 30 -7.58 7.84 -4.04
C PRO A 30 -6.37 8.13 -3.15
N ALA A 31 -5.24 7.47 -3.40
CA ALA A 31 -4.02 7.65 -2.63
C ALA A 31 -2.78 7.58 -3.51
N ILE A 32 -1.78 8.40 -3.18
CA ILE A 32 -0.43 8.33 -3.75
C ILE A 32 0.48 7.82 -2.63
N PHE A 33 1.01 6.61 -2.83
CA PHE A 33 1.93 5.99 -1.88
C PHE A 33 3.37 6.12 -2.38
N LYS A 34 4.25 6.64 -1.53
CA LYS A 34 5.69 6.70 -1.81
C LYS A 34 6.40 5.75 -0.86
N SER A 35 6.89 4.62 -1.36
CA SER A 35 7.70 3.66 -0.61
C SER A 35 9.19 3.89 -0.82
N SER A 36 9.99 3.45 0.15
CA SER A 36 11.37 3.05 -0.11
C SER A 36 11.40 1.60 -0.61
N CYS A 37 12.13 1.35 -1.70
CA CYS A 37 12.52 0.01 -2.12
C CYS A 37 14.03 -0.03 -2.44
N GLU A 38 14.58 -1.23 -2.35
CA GLU A 38 15.95 -1.52 -2.75
C GLU A 38 16.00 -1.66 -4.28
N ILE A 39 17.07 -1.15 -4.89
CA ILE A 39 17.25 -1.11 -6.34
C ILE A 39 18.52 -1.87 -6.69
N ASP A 40 18.40 -2.81 -7.62
CA ASP A 40 19.53 -3.56 -8.16
C ASP A 40 19.97 -2.99 -9.52
N VAL A 41 21.18 -2.47 -9.61
CA VAL A 41 21.70 -1.79 -10.80
C VAL A 41 22.64 -2.66 -11.65
N GLU A 42 22.65 -3.99 -11.45
CA GLU A 42 23.55 -4.90 -12.17
C GLU A 42 23.42 -4.81 -13.71
N PHE A 43 22.19 -4.65 -14.22
CA PHE A 43 21.88 -4.69 -15.66
C PHE A 43 21.36 -3.36 -16.24
N PHE A 44 21.66 -2.24 -15.59
CA PHE A 44 21.22 -0.92 -16.04
C PHE A 44 21.60 -0.66 -17.52
N PRO A 45 20.70 -0.13 -18.37
CA PRO A 45 19.36 0.42 -18.08
C PRO A 45 18.19 -0.56 -18.25
N PHE A 46 18.46 -1.87 -18.40
CA PHE A 46 17.44 -2.90 -18.64
C PHE A 46 17.19 -3.77 -17.40
N ASP A 47 17.44 -3.21 -16.22
CA ASP A 47 17.21 -3.83 -14.94
C ASP A 47 15.71 -4.01 -14.64
N GLU A 48 15.37 -5.12 -14.00
CA GLU A 48 14.02 -5.39 -13.50
C GLU A 48 14.01 -5.12 -11.99
N GLN A 49 13.07 -4.30 -11.52
CA GLN A 49 12.93 -3.96 -10.10
C GLN A 49 11.65 -4.55 -9.53
N THR A 50 11.77 -5.09 -8.31
CA THR A 50 10.61 -5.56 -7.52
C THR A 50 10.48 -4.73 -6.25
N CYS A 51 9.48 -3.85 -6.20
CA CYS A 51 9.21 -2.99 -5.05
C CYS A 51 7.96 -3.47 -4.28
N VAL A 52 8.12 -3.75 -3.00
CA VAL A 52 7.04 -4.29 -2.15
C VAL A 52 6.39 -3.20 -1.29
N LEU A 53 5.12 -2.91 -1.57
CA LEU A 53 4.27 -2.07 -0.71
C LEU A 53 3.72 -2.91 0.44
N LYS A 54 3.97 -2.45 1.68
CA LYS A 54 3.47 -3.08 2.90
C LYS A 54 2.35 -2.27 3.53
N PHE A 55 1.18 -2.89 3.63
CA PHE A 55 0.00 -2.33 4.27
C PHE A 55 -0.21 -2.99 5.64
N GLY A 56 -0.62 -2.17 6.59
CA GLY A 56 -0.84 -2.58 7.97
C GLY A 56 -1.72 -1.57 8.68
N SER A 57 -2.50 -2.06 9.64
CA SER A 57 -3.17 -1.19 10.59
C SER A 57 -2.16 -0.62 11.56
N TRP A 58 -2.29 0.66 11.87
CA TRP A 58 -1.47 1.31 12.88
C TRP A 58 -1.98 1.02 14.30
N THR A 59 -3.30 0.83 14.44
CA THR A 59 -4.00 0.80 15.74
C THR A 59 -4.45 -0.59 16.17
N TYR A 60 -4.58 -1.53 15.22
CA TYR A 60 -5.09 -2.87 15.47
C TYR A 60 -4.09 -3.93 15.02
N ASP A 61 -3.97 -5.00 15.80
CA ASP A 61 -3.23 -6.19 15.42
C ASP A 61 -4.00 -7.03 14.38
N GLY A 62 -3.30 -7.99 13.77
CA GLY A 62 -3.86 -8.85 12.71
C GLY A 62 -4.96 -9.81 13.17
N PHE A 63 -5.18 -10.00 14.48
CA PHE A 63 -6.26 -10.82 15.00
C PHE A 63 -7.58 -10.03 15.09
N LYS A 64 -7.49 -8.72 15.33
CA LYS A 64 -8.66 -7.83 15.38
C LYS A 64 -9.10 -7.37 14.00
N VAL A 65 -8.15 -7.00 13.15
CA VAL A 65 -8.43 -6.50 11.80
C VAL A 65 -7.54 -7.25 10.80
N PRO A 66 -8.03 -8.36 10.23
CA PRO A 66 -7.27 -9.10 9.23
C PRO A 66 -7.20 -8.30 7.92
N LEU A 67 -5.98 -8.18 7.39
CA LEU A 67 -5.73 -7.64 6.06
C LEU A 67 -5.44 -8.81 5.11
N PRO A 68 -6.32 -9.13 4.15
CA PRO A 68 -6.13 -10.27 3.25
C PRO A 68 -4.89 -10.16 2.37
N TYR A 69 -4.47 -8.93 2.04
CA TYR A 69 -3.35 -8.64 1.14
C TYR A 69 -2.40 -7.59 1.76
N PRO A 70 -1.54 -7.99 2.72
CA PRO A 70 -0.66 -7.05 3.43
C PRO A 70 0.61 -6.69 2.65
N ASN A 71 0.99 -7.49 1.66
CA ASN A 71 2.14 -7.23 0.77
C ASN A 71 1.65 -7.16 -0.67
N PHE A 72 2.05 -6.11 -1.38
CA PHE A 72 1.73 -5.91 -2.79
C PHE A 72 3.02 -5.63 -3.56
N ASP A 73 3.35 -6.53 -4.49
CA ASP A 73 4.58 -6.50 -5.25
C ASP A 73 4.36 -5.73 -6.57
N ILE A 74 5.23 -4.75 -6.82
CA ILE A 74 5.22 -3.92 -8.02
C ILE A 74 6.49 -4.24 -8.79
N HIS A 75 6.33 -4.73 -10.01
CA HIS A 75 7.42 -5.00 -10.94
C HIS A 75 7.52 -3.88 -11.97
N THR A 76 8.73 -3.35 -12.17
CA THR A 76 9.01 -2.47 -13.31
C THR A 76 9.42 -3.34 -14.50
N GLN A 77 8.74 -3.18 -15.63
CA GLN A 77 9.24 -3.77 -16.88
C GLN A 77 10.29 -2.86 -17.52
N PRO A 78 11.30 -3.42 -18.18
CA PRO A 78 12.25 -2.66 -19.01
C PRO A 78 11.57 -2.02 -20.23
#